data_AF-S4ARU1-F1
#
_entry.id   AF-S4ARU1-F1
#
_cell.length_a   1.000
_cell.length_b   1.000
_cell.length_c   1.000
_cell.angle_alpha   90.00
_cell.angle_beta   90.00
_cell.angle_gamma   90.00
#
_symmetry.space_group_name_H-M   'P 1'
#
loop_
_entity.id
_entity.type
_entity.pdbx_description
1 polymer ?
#
loop_
_entity_poly.entity_id
_entity_poly.type
_entity_poly.pdbx_seq_one_letter_code
_entity_poly.pdbx_strand_id
1 'polypeptide(L)'
;MRKRLPLFAACLALAAFGASACGSSDDGGSGSSSTPKAAASESAPVTAPGSPSASPADVRGLKGVAAKLYLKTIRDHYPDLDRVSDDELVAHGDALCLAQGQDLVDQAKKTKRELELTGKQASRILGTAHGMCGRNAFG
;
A
#
# COMPACT_ATOMS: atom_id res chain seq x y z
N MET A 1 -10.14 46.39 26.26
CA MET A 1 -10.51 46.87 24.91
C MET A 1 -10.32 45.73 23.91
N ARG A 2 -11.22 45.68 22.92
CA ARG A 2 -11.28 44.80 21.72
C ARG A 2 -11.73 43.34 21.91
N LYS A 3 -13.04 43.19 21.76
CA LYS A 3 -13.81 41.99 21.41
C LYS A 3 -13.65 41.68 19.91
N ARG A 4 -13.82 40.39 19.57
CA ARG A 4 -14.52 39.77 18.41
C ARG A 4 -13.66 38.72 17.69
N LEU A 5 -14.03 37.45 17.87
CA LEU A 5 -13.67 36.35 16.98
C LEU A 5 -14.44 36.47 15.66
N PRO A 6 -13.83 36.18 14.50
CA PRO A 6 -14.55 36.09 13.25
C PRO A 6 -15.29 34.76 13.14
N LEU A 7 -16.61 34.86 13.04
CA LEU A 7 -17.52 33.84 12.55
C LEU A 7 -17.14 33.48 11.11
N PHE A 8 -16.57 32.29 10.90
CA PHE A 8 -16.51 31.67 9.57
C PHE A 8 -17.82 30.91 9.33
N ALA A 9 -18.76 31.62 8.71
CA ALA A 9 -19.95 31.05 8.11
C ALA A 9 -19.79 31.06 6.57
N ALA A 10 -20.38 30.04 5.95
CA ALA A 10 -20.60 29.81 4.52
C ALA A 10 -19.40 29.17 3.77
N CYS A 11 -19.56 28.10 2.98
CA CYS A 11 -20.70 27.73 2.15
C CYS A 11 -20.98 26.22 2.10
N LEU A 12 -22.27 25.92 1.99
CA LEU A 12 -22.89 24.65 1.61
C LEU A 12 -22.43 24.15 0.23
N ALA A 13 -22.19 22.85 0.11
CA ALA A 13 -22.39 22.11 -1.13
C ALA A 13 -22.99 20.73 -0.82
N LEU A 14 -24.25 20.59 -1.21
CA LEU A 14 -25.03 19.35 -1.26
C LEU A 14 -24.43 18.43 -2.34
N ALA A 15 -24.11 17.18 -2.01
CA ALA A 15 -24.06 16.11 -2.99
C ALA A 15 -24.52 14.80 -2.31
N ALA A 16 -25.56 14.22 -2.91
CA ALA A 16 -26.37 13.16 -2.36
C ALA A 16 -25.59 11.87 -2.08
N PHE A 17 -25.92 11.22 -0.97
CA PHE A 17 -25.58 9.83 -0.69
C PHE A 17 -26.30 8.93 -1.71
N GLY A 18 -25.58 8.53 -2.75
CA GLY A 18 -25.94 7.39 -3.58
C GLY A 18 -25.49 6.11 -2.90
N ALA A 19 -26.42 5.37 -2.30
CA ALA A 19 -26.20 4.00 -1.86
C ALA A 19 -26.15 3.08 -3.09
N SER A 20 -24.98 2.56 -3.45
CA SER A 20 -24.88 1.41 -4.37
C SER A 20 -24.85 0.12 -3.55
N ALA A 21 -26.05 -0.42 -3.30
CA ALA A 21 -26.18 -1.82 -2.94
C ALA A 21 -25.84 -2.69 -4.16
N CYS A 22 -24.99 -3.67 -3.92
CA CYS A 22 -24.66 -4.77 -4.80
C CYS A 22 -25.77 -5.84 -4.73
N GLY A 23 -26.14 -6.44 -5.87
CA GLY A 23 -27.08 -7.56 -6.02
C GLY A 23 -28.26 -7.19 -6.93
N SER A 24 -28.64 -7.92 -7.98
CA SER A 24 -28.45 -9.34 -8.38
C SER A 24 -28.43 -9.40 -9.92
N SER A 25 -27.54 -10.17 -10.56
CA SER A 25 -27.75 -11.56 -11.04
C SER A 25 -29.03 -11.80 -11.87
N ASP A 26 -28.75 -12.17 -13.13
CA ASP A 26 -29.52 -12.94 -14.11
C ASP A 26 -30.74 -12.34 -14.81
N ASP A 27 -30.58 -12.09 -16.12
CA ASP A 27 -31.64 -12.34 -17.10
C ASP A 27 -31.00 -12.79 -18.42
N GLY A 28 -31.10 -14.10 -18.69
CA GLY A 28 -30.86 -14.68 -20.00
C GLY A 28 -32.17 -14.73 -20.78
N GLY A 29 -32.20 -14.20 -22.01
CA GLY A 29 -33.39 -14.30 -22.84
C GLY A 29 -33.29 -13.60 -24.19
N SER A 30 -32.93 -14.40 -25.21
CA SER A 30 -33.27 -14.34 -26.65
C SER A 30 -33.84 -13.07 -27.29
N GLY A 31 -33.30 -12.72 -28.47
CA GLY A 31 -34.13 -12.16 -29.54
C GLY A 31 -33.45 -11.31 -30.62
N SER A 32 -33.25 -11.91 -31.79
CA SER A 32 -33.35 -11.33 -33.15
C SER A 32 -32.47 -10.14 -33.62
N SER A 33 -31.58 -10.48 -34.55
CA SER A 33 -31.43 -9.90 -35.90
C SER A 33 -31.60 -8.39 -36.10
N SER A 34 -30.50 -7.71 -36.44
CA SER A 34 -30.39 -6.94 -37.71
C SER A 34 -28.95 -6.48 -37.95
N THR A 35 -28.36 -6.91 -39.06
CA THR A 35 -27.20 -6.25 -39.69
C THR A 35 -27.61 -4.91 -40.29
N PRO A 36 -26.71 -3.91 -40.33
CA PRO A 36 -25.99 -3.68 -41.58
C PRO A 36 -24.50 -3.26 -41.45
N LYS A 37 -23.69 -3.87 -42.33
CA LYS A 37 -22.66 -3.29 -43.23
C LYS A 37 -21.65 -2.22 -42.72
N ALA A 38 -20.44 -2.73 -42.43
CA ALA A 38 -19.09 -2.30 -42.88
C ALA A 38 -18.72 -0.81 -43.02
N ALA A 39 -17.69 -0.40 -42.26
CA ALA A 39 -16.56 0.39 -42.77
C ALA A 39 -15.31 0.10 -41.92
N ALA A 40 -14.21 -0.26 -42.59
CA ALA A 40 -12.88 -0.41 -42.02
C ALA A 40 -12.21 0.96 -41.90
N SER A 41 -11.43 1.20 -40.83
CA SER A 41 -10.08 1.77 -40.94
C SER A 41 -9.36 1.79 -39.58
N GLU A 42 -8.16 1.20 -39.63
CA GLU A 42 -6.92 1.57 -38.94
C GLU A 42 -6.81 1.58 -37.40
N SER A 43 -5.96 0.64 -36.97
CA SER A 43 -5.15 0.65 -35.77
C SER A 43 -4.36 1.95 -35.57
N ALA A 44 -4.34 2.43 -34.33
CA ALA A 44 -3.13 2.97 -33.71
C ALA A 44 -3.24 2.87 -32.19
N PRO A 45 -2.43 2.04 -31.51
CA PRO A 45 -2.36 2.07 -30.05
C PRO A 45 -1.59 3.31 -29.58
N VAL A 46 -2.27 4.05 -28.72
CA VAL A 46 -1.77 4.88 -27.62
C VAL A 46 -0.29 4.68 -27.30
N THR A 47 0.50 5.75 -27.39
CA THR A 47 1.79 5.86 -26.69
C THR A 47 1.87 7.24 -26.04
N ALA A 48 1.36 7.33 -24.80
CA ALA A 48 1.73 8.43 -23.91
C ALA A 48 3.17 8.18 -23.43
N PRO A 49 4.07 9.17 -23.50
CA PRO A 49 5.47 8.98 -23.14
C PRO A 49 5.62 8.88 -21.61
N GLY A 50 6.08 7.71 -21.17
CA GLY A 50 7.06 7.59 -20.10
C GLY A 50 6.60 7.92 -18.68
N SER A 51 5.59 7.23 -18.17
CA SER A 51 5.57 6.94 -16.73
C SER A 51 6.76 6.03 -16.40
N PRO A 52 7.60 6.33 -15.39
CA PRO A 52 8.61 5.37 -14.95
C PRO A 52 7.89 4.16 -14.36
N SER A 53 7.71 3.13 -15.20
CA SER A 53 7.22 1.82 -14.77
C SER A 53 8.28 1.18 -13.90
N ALA A 54 8.24 1.49 -12.60
CA ALA A 54 8.99 0.74 -11.61
C ALA A 54 8.30 -0.61 -11.39
N SER A 55 8.70 -1.61 -12.16
CA SER A 55 8.63 -3.00 -11.74
C SER A 55 9.82 -3.72 -12.36
N PRO A 56 10.69 -4.23 -11.49
CA PRO A 56 10.50 -5.63 -11.12
C PRO A 56 10.46 -5.79 -9.61
N ALA A 57 9.68 -6.77 -9.16
CA ALA A 57 9.60 -7.18 -7.77
C ALA A 57 11.00 -7.51 -7.17
N ASP A 58 12.00 -7.77 -8.00
CA ASP A 58 13.39 -8.07 -7.62
C ASP A 58 14.12 -6.93 -6.89
N VAL A 59 13.66 -5.68 -7.02
CA VAL A 59 14.25 -4.54 -6.29
C VAL A 59 13.60 -4.39 -4.91
N ARG A 60 12.41 -4.95 -4.70
CA ARG A 60 11.66 -4.82 -3.45
C ARG A 60 12.17 -5.82 -2.43
N GLY A 61 12.09 -5.42 -1.17
CA GLY A 61 12.58 -6.21 -0.05
C GLY A 61 13.74 -5.54 0.69
N LEU A 62 13.98 -6.08 1.87
CA LEU A 62 14.94 -5.63 2.85
C LEU A 62 16.20 -6.48 2.71
N LYS A 63 17.14 -6.06 1.85
CA LYS A 63 18.37 -6.82 1.54
C LYS A 63 19.62 -5.96 1.73
N GLY A 64 20.79 -6.60 1.74
CA GLY A 64 22.09 -5.92 1.74
C GLY A 64 22.22 -4.83 2.81
N VAL A 65 22.56 -3.61 2.37
CA VAL A 65 22.73 -2.44 3.27
C VAL A 65 21.42 -2.04 3.95
N ALA A 66 20.27 -2.17 3.26
CA ALA A 66 18.97 -1.85 3.84
C ALA A 66 18.64 -2.77 5.02
N ALA A 67 18.94 -4.07 4.92
CA ALA A 67 18.79 -5.02 6.03
C ALA A 67 19.70 -4.69 7.21
N LYS A 68 20.96 -4.30 6.95
CA LYS A 68 21.89 -3.88 8.02
C LYS A 68 21.42 -2.61 8.73
N LEU A 69 20.94 -1.63 7.99
CA LEU A 69 20.40 -0.39 8.55
C LEU A 69 19.12 -0.64 9.35
N TYR A 70 18.27 -1.54 8.87
CA TYR A 70 17.08 -1.98 9.59
C TYR A 70 17.47 -2.61 10.92
N LEU A 71 18.30 -3.64 10.90
CA LEU A 71 18.76 -4.32 12.11
C LEU A 71 19.38 -3.35 13.11
N LYS A 72 20.30 -2.49 12.65
CA LYS A 72 20.89 -1.46 13.51
C LYS A 72 19.81 -0.59 14.16
N THR A 73 18.86 -0.08 13.38
CA THR A 73 17.76 0.76 13.88
C THR A 73 16.89 0.00 14.88
N ILE A 74 16.65 -1.31 14.65
CA ILE A 74 15.86 -2.12 15.57
C ILE A 74 16.61 -2.33 16.89
N ARG A 75 17.88 -2.75 16.84
CA ARG A 75 18.72 -2.98 18.01
C ARG A 75 18.93 -1.71 18.85
N ASP A 76 19.09 -0.56 18.20
CA ASP A 76 19.31 0.73 18.88
C ASP A 76 18.05 1.24 19.61
N HIS A 77 16.84 0.84 19.20
CA HIS A 77 15.59 1.40 19.70
C HIS A 77 14.67 0.41 20.43
N TYR A 78 14.90 -0.89 20.29
CA TYR A 78 14.04 -1.96 20.84
C TYR A 78 14.91 -3.05 21.49
N PRO A 79 15.56 -2.77 22.64
CA PRO A 79 16.40 -3.76 23.33
C PRO A 79 15.61 -4.99 23.82
N ASP A 80 14.29 -4.87 23.94
CA ASP A 80 13.37 -5.98 24.23
C ASP A 80 13.34 -7.06 23.14
N LEU A 81 13.84 -6.74 21.95
CA LEU A 81 13.98 -7.68 20.83
C LEU A 81 15.34 -8.39 20.78
N ASP A 82 16.23 -8.21 21.77
CA ASP A 82 17.53 -8.91 21.87
C ASP A 82 17.44 -10.43 22.00
N ARG A 83 16.27 -10.93 22.43
CA ARG A 83 15.94 -12.36 22.42
C ARG A 83 15.61 -12.91 21.03
N VAL A 84 15.30 -12.05 20.07
CA VAL A 84 14.91 -12.43 18.69
C VAL A 84 16.17 -12.39 17.82
N SER A 85 16.34 -13.39 16.94
CA SER A 85 17.50 -13.43 16.05
C SER A 85 17.47 -12.32 15.00
N ASP A 86 18.65 -11.91 14.50
CA ASP A 86 18.74 -10.93 13.41
C ASP A 86 18.03 -11.44 12.14
N ASP A 87 18.17 -12.73 11.81
CA ASP A 87 17.52 -13.33 10.64
C ASP A 87 15.99 -13.26 10.74
N GLU A 88 15.43 -13.50 11.93
CA GLU A 88 14.00 -13.43 12.17
C GLU A 88 13.48 -11.99 12.09
N LEU A 89 14.22 -11.02 12.66
CA LEU A 89 13.88 -9.60 12.52
C LEU A 89 13.90 -9.16 11.05
N VAL A 90 14.93 -9.56 10.29
CA VAL A 90 15.02 -9.26 8.86
C VAL A 90 13.87 -9.93 8.10
N ALA A 91 13.52 -11.18 8.42
CA ALA A 91 12.40 -11.87 7.76
C ALA A 91 11.06 -11.16 7.99
N HIS A 92 10.80 -10.68 9.22
CA HIS A 92 9.63 -9.87 9.51
C HIS A 92 9.65 -8.54 8.76
N GLY A 93 10.78 -7.83 8.77
CA GLY A 93 10.96 -6.57 8.06
C GLY A 93 10.80 -6.72 6.54
N ASP A 94 11.34 -7.78 5.95
CA ASP A 94 11.22 -8.09 4.52
C ASP A 94 9.79 -8.46 4.15
N ALA A 95 9.11 -9.26 4.95
CA ALA A 95 7.71 -9.59 4.72
C ALA A 95 6.80 -8.33 4.79
N LEU A 96 7.06 -7.42 5.74
CA LEU A 96 6.37 -6.11 5.80
C LEU A 96 6.71 -5.25 4.59
N CYS A 97 7.90 -5.42 4.03
CA CYS A 97 8.36 -4.67 2.86
C CYS A 97 7.66 -5.11 1.57
N LEU A 98 7.40 -6.41 1.43
CA LEU A 98 6.78 -7.01 0.26
C LEU A 98 5.26 -6.93 0.30
N ALA A 99 4.66 -6.86 1.48
CA ALA A 99 3.21 -6.86 1.66
C ALA A 99 2.56 -5.52 1.24
N GLN A 100 1.34 -5.59 0.71
CA GLN A 100 0.55 -4.43 0.27
C GLN A 100 -0.94 -4.61 0.62
N GLY A 101 -1.69 -3.51 0.71
CA GLY A 101 -3.13 -3.57 0.95
C GLY A 101 -3.49 -4.30 2.24
N GLN A 102 -4.41 -5.28 2.16
CA GLN A 102 -4.81 -6.08 3.32
C GLN A 102 -3.70 -7.00 3.81
N ASP A 103 -2.85 -7.52 2.92
CA ASP A 103 -1.73 -8.38 3.30
C ASP A 103 -0.75 -7.62 4.20
N LEU A 104 -0.58 -6.32 3.98
CA LEU A 104 0.25 -5.47 4.84
C LEU A 104 -0.33 -5.37 6.25
N VAL A 105 -1.65 -5.20 6.35
CA VAL A 105 -2.36 -5.11 7.62
C VAL A 105 -2.22 -6.43 8.38
N ASP A 106 -2.39 -7.56 7.71
CA ASP A 106 -2.29 -8.87 8.34
C ASP A 106 -0.85 -9.24 8.69
N GLN A 107 0.12 -8.87 7.84
CA GLN A 107 1.54 -9.04 8.15
C GLN A 107 1.98 -8.16 9.32
N ALA A 108 1.45 -6.95 9.45
CA ALA A 108 1.68 -6.08 10.60
C ALA A 108 1.10 -6.68 11.90
N LYS A 109 -0.12 -7.24 11.84
CA LYS A 109 -0.72 -7.95 12.98
C LYS A 109 0.10 -9.18 13.37
N LYS A 110 0.53 -9.97 12.38
CA LYS A 110 1.36 -11.16 12.56
C LYS A 110 2.67 -10.81 13.24
N THR A 111 3.40 -9.85 12.69
CA THR A 111 4.68 -9.37 13.24
C THR A 111 4.52 -8.83 14.65
N LYS A 112 3.47 -8.04 14.91
CA LYS A 112 3.16 -7.56 16.26
C LYS A 112 3.01 -8.72 17.25
N ARG A 113 2.28 -9.77 16.88
CA ARG A 113 2.02 -10.91 17.76
C ARG A 113 3.27 -11.74 17.99
N GLU A 114 3.99 -12.09 16.92
CA GLU A 114 5.15 -12.99 16.96
C GLU A 114 6.35 -12.35 17.66
N LEU A 115 6.54 -11.05 17.51
CA LEU A 115 7.58 -10.29 18.21
C LEU A 115 7.11 -9.70 19.56
N GLU A 116 5.88 -10.04 20.00
CA GLU A 116 5.26 -9.56 21.24
C GLU A 116 5.29 -8.03 21.41
N LEU A 117 5.09 -7.30 20.31
CA LEU A 117 5.22 -5.85 20.25
C LEU A 117 3.99 -5.14 20.80
N THR A 118 4.22 -4.00 21.43
CA THR A 118 3.16 -3.00 21.62
C THR A 118 2.70 -2.44 20.26
N GLY A 119 1.48 -1.89 20.21
CA GLY A 119 0.97 -1.26 18.98
C GLY A 119 1.88 -0.13 18.48
N LYS A 120 2.49 0.65 19.38
CA LYS A 120 3.41 1.73 19.03
C LYS A 120 4.73 1.22 18.45
N GLN A 121 5.30 0.16 19.02
CA GLN A 121 6.50 -0.47 18.49
C GLN A 121 6.22 -1.07 17.10
N ALA A 122 5.12 -1.82 16.95
CA ALA A 122 4.74 -2.42 15.67
C ALA A 122 4.61 -1.38 14.55
N SER A 123 3.92 -0.25 14.80
CA SER A 123 3.79 0.82 13.79
C SER A 123 5.15 1.44 13.41
N ARG A 124 6.07 1.61 14.36
CA ARG A 124 7.40 2.15 14.09
C ARG A 124 8.29 1.15 13.34
N ILE A 125 8.24 -0.13 13.70
CA ILE A 125 8.97 -1.20 13.03
C ILE A 125 8.48 -1.34 11.59
N LEU A 126 7.16 -1.33 11.38
CA LEU A 126 6.56 -1.27 10.04
C LEU A 126 7.02 -0.05 9.25
N GLY A 127 6.96 1.15 9.84
CA GLY A 127 7.41 2.38 9.18
C GLY A 127 8.90 2.34 8.81
N THR A 128 9.73 1.75 9.67
CA THR A 128 11.17 1.58 9.43
C THR A 128 11.42 0.61 8.29
N ALA A 129 10.78 -0.56 8.30
CA ALA A 129 10.85 -1.54 7.22
C ALA A 129 10.40 -0.93 5.89
N HIS A 130 9.25 -0.27 5.86
CA HIS A 130 8.71 0.37 4.66
C HIS A 130 9.59 1.50 4.14
N GLY A 131 10.16 2.31 5.04
CA GLY A 131 11.12 3.35 4.66
C GLY A 131 12.43 2.78 4.08
N MET A 132 12.81 1.57 4.47
CA MET A 132 14.03 0.88 4.02
C MET A 132 13.83 0.01 2.78
N CYS A 133 12.58 -0.26 2.39
CA CYS A 133 12.25 -1.01 1.19
C CYS A 133 12.86 -0.42 -0.07
N GLY A 134 13.45 -1.27 -0.89
CA GLY A 134 13.96 -0.85 -2.20
C GLY A 134 15.18 0.06 -2.16
N ARG A 135 15.73 0.35 -0.97
CA ARG A 135 17.02 1.05 -0.82
C ARG A 135 18.23 0.14 -1.07
N ASN A 136 18.07 -0.82 -1.97
CA ASN A 136 19.11 -1.77 -2.39
C ASN A 136 20.02 -1.18 -3.50
N ALA A 137 19.76 0.05 -3.96
CA ALA A 137 20.40 0.65 -5.14
C ALA A 137 21.83 1.22 -4.94
N PHE A 138 22.46 1.02 -3.77
CA PHE A 138 23.83 1.48 -3.49
C PHE A 138 24.83 0.34 -3.21
N GLY A 139 24.55 -0.86 -3.74
CA GLY A 139 25.44 -2.02 -3.67
C GLY A 139 26.13 -2.30 -4.99
#